data_AF-A0A0T6W695-F1
#
_entry.id   AF-A0A0T6W695-F1
#
_cell.length_a   1.000
_cell.length_b   1.000
_cell.length_c   1.000
_cell.angle_alpha   90.00
_cell.angle_beta   90.00
_cell.angle_gamma   90.00
#
_symmetry.space_group_name_H-M   'P 1'
#
loop_
_entity.id
_entity.type
_entity.pdbx_description
1 polymer ?
#
loop_
_entity_poly.entity_id
_entity_poly.type
_entity_poly.pdbx_seq_one_letter_code
_entity_poly.pdbx_strand_id
1 'polypeptide(L)'
;MAVKKLIHVAVAVIVRDGRILIARRPEHVHQGGLLEFPGGKVESGETVQQALVREIAEETGLRVPAETLEPVIGIRHDYGDKQVFLDVWQTASAEGEAEGREGQPVFWLTPEELRDEDFPAANRPIIRALRLPRTLHITGSLAGPGEGECRLDQALQRVTDGLVVLRAPGLVPEQYRRLVSMALARCSGSSVGVMLHGGPALLSEFTEADGLHLPWREAERLSGRPVAGNVRLGVSCHSAEQLRQAERLGADYAVLGPVLPTASHPGEPTLGWEAFEQLVAAARLPVYALGGMQPGHIAKARALGGQGIAGIGFWW
;
A
#
# COMPACT_ATOMS: atom_id res chain seq x y z
N MET A 1 -33.75 2.75 9.86
CA MET A 1 -32.37 3.09 10.22
C MET A 1 -32.08 4.48 9.65
N ALA A 2 -31.60 5.43 10.44
CA ALA A 2 -31.22 6.74 9.91
C ALA A 2 -30.08 6.55 8.90
N VAL A 3 -30.21 7.13 7.70
CA VAL A 3 -29.15 7.09 6.68
C VAL A 3 -27.97 7.88 7.24
N LYS A 4 -26.88 7.19 7.60
CA LYS A 4 -25.65 7.87 8.03
C LYS A 4 -25.14 8.72 6.87
N LYS A 5 -24.89 10.01 7.11
CA LYS A 5 -24.35 10.90 6.08
C LYS A 5 -22.92 10.46 5.76
N LEU A 6 -22.69 10.04 4.51
CA LEU A 6 -21.35 9.81 3.98
C LEU A 6 -20.73 11.15 3.61
N ILE A 7 -19.56 11.44 4.15
CA ILE A 7 -18.78 12.64 3.86
C ILE A 7 -17.65 12.22 2.92
N HIS A 8 -17.61 12.80 1.72
CA HIS A 8 -16.51 12.63 0.77
C HIS A 8 -15.47 13.71 1.03
N VAL A 9 -14.24 13.31 1.32
CA VAL A 9 -13.12 14.19 1.62
C VAL A 9 -12.03 13.93 0.60
N ALA A 10 -11.63 14.99 -0.10
CA ALA A 10 -10.46 15.03 -0.95
C ALA A 10 -9.21 15.19 -0.08
N VAL A 11 -8.19 14.36 -0.28
CA VAL A 11 -6.93 14.42 0.47
C VAL A 11 -5.74 14.50 -0.47
N ALA A 12 -4.87 15.48 -0.27
CA ALA A 12 -3.71 15.75 -1.11
C ALA A 12 -2.40 15.23 -0.49
N VAL A 13 -1.68 14.41 -1.25
CA VAL A 13 -0.27 14.08 -1.00
C VAL A 13 0.57 14.90 -1.97
N ILE A 14 1.10 16.02 -1.49
CA ILE A 14 1.95 16.89 -2.31
C ILE A 14 3.40 16.49 -2.06
N VAL A 15 4.10 16.07 -3.11
CA VAL A 15 5.47 15.56 -3.04
C VAL A 15 6.45 16.56 -3.66
N ARG A 16 7.53 16.88 -2.95
CA ARG A 16 8.67 17.67 -3.46
C ARG A 16 9.96 17.09 -2.90
N ASP A 17 10.91 16.75 -3.78
CA ASP A 17 12.21 16.18 -3.39
C ASP A 17 12.12 14.97 -2.44
N GLY A 18 11.15 14.09 -2.66
CA GLY A 18 10.91 12.90 -1.83
C GLY A 18 10.26 13.19 -0.47
N ARG A 19 9.88 14.45 -0.19
CA ARG A 19 9.16 14.86 1.01
C ARG A 19 7.71 15.18 0.70
N ILE A 20 6.86 15.01 1.70
CA ILE A 20 5.42 15.22 1.64
C ILE A 20 5.07 16.44 2.49
N LEU A 21 4.21 17.30 1.94
CA LEU A 21 3.67 18.43 2.69
C LEU A 21 2.65 17.95 3.73
N ILE A 22 2.90 18.28 4.99
CA ILE A 22 2.07 17.93 6.14
C ILE A 22 1.76 19.20 6.93
N ALA A 23 0.53 19.34 7.39
CA ALA A 23 0.11 20.40 8.30
C ALA A 23 -0.11 19.84 9.72
N ARG A 24 -0.11 20.72 10.74
CA ARG A 24 -0.57 20.38 12.08
C ARG A 24 -1.90 21.05 12.37
N ARG A 25 -2.88 20.25 12.75
CA ARG A 25 -4.22 20.72 13.13
C ARG A 25 -4.14 21.77 14.24
N PRO A 26 -4.86 22.90 14.13
CA PRO A 26 -5.00 23.82 15.24
C PRO A 26 -5.50 23.11 16.50
N GLU A 27 -5.03 23.48 17.69
CA GLU A 27 -5.38 22.76 18.92
C GLU A 27 -6.90 22.74 19.22
N HIS A 28 -7.62 23.74 18.74
CA HIS A 28 -9.04 23.96 19.05
C HIS A 28 -10.02 23.19 18.14
N VAL A 29 -9.55 22.47 17.12
CA VAL A 29 -10.42 21.67 16.23
C VAL A 29 -10.54 20.22 16.68
N HIS A 30 -11.50 19.48 16.12
CA HIS A 30 -11.67 18.06 16.40
C HIS A 30 -10.38 17.27 16.06
N GLN A 31 -9.79 16.61 17.06
CA GLN A 31 -8.46 15.97 16.98
C GLN A 31 -7.30 16.97 16.76
N GLY A 32 -7.39 18.17 17.34
CA GLY A 32 -6.35 19.20 17.30
C GLY A 32 -4.99 18.72 17.81
N GLY A 33 -3.92 19.32 17.27
CA GLY A 33 -2.54 18.97 17.58
C GLY A 33 -1.96 17.79 16.80
N LEU A 34 -2.80 16.94 16.19
CA LEU A 34 -2.37 15.89 15.25
C LEU A 34 -1.88 16.48 13.92
N LEU A 35 -1.09 15.69 13.19
CA LEU A 35 -0.70 15.98 11.81
C LEU A 35 -1.83 15.60 10.84
N GLU A 36 -1.90 16.31 9.71
CA GLU A 36 -2.84 16.04 8.64
C GLU A 36 -2.25 16.31 7.25
N PHE A 37 -2.82 15.62 6.27
CA PHE A 37 -2.58 15.92 4.86
C PHE A 37 -3.53 17.07 4.46
N PRO A 38 -3.09 18.02 3.61
CA PRO A 38 -3.97 19.07 3.11
C PRO A 38 -5.20 18.50 2.41
N GLY A 39 -6.33 19.17 2.52
CA GLY A 39 -7.56 18.80 1.82
C GLY A 39 -8.82 18.93 2.66
N GLY A 40 -9.96 18.88 1.98
CA GLY A 40 -11.25 19.14 2.60
C GLY A 40 -12.40 18.40 1.93
N LYS A 41 -13.62 18.86 2.21
CA LYS A 41 -14.82 18.16 1.74
C LYS A 41 -15.02 18.44 0.26
N VAL A 42 -15.41 17.40 -0.48
CA VAL A 42 -15.85 17.56 -1.86
C VAL A 42 -17.24 18.21 -1.85
N GLU A 43 -17.38 19.37 -2.50
CA GLU A 43 -18.64 20.10 -2.56
C GLU A 43 -19.58 19.56 -3.65
N SER A 44 -20.85 19.95 -3.57
CA SER A 44 -21.86 19.51 -4.54
C SER A 44 -21.56 20.04 -5.94
N GLY A 45 -21.41 19.13 -6.91
CA GLY A 45 -21.14 19.47 -8.31
C GLY A 45 -19.65 19.61 -8.64
N GLU A 46 -18.77 19.41 -7.67
CA GLU A 46 -17.32 19.46 -7.82
C GLU A 46 -16.74 18.05 -8.05
N THR A 47 -15.73 17.92 -8.90
CA THR A 47 -14.91 16.69 -8.97
C THR A 47 -13.90 16.66 -7.84
N VAL A 48 -13.36 15.47 -7.53
CA VAL A 48 -12.33 15.33 -6.48
C VAL A 48 -11.09 16.18 -6.80
N GLN A 49 -10.68 16.23 -8.07
CA GLN A 49 -9.55 17.06 -8.49
C GLN A 49 -9.83 18.55 -8.34
N GLN A 50 -11.06 19.01 -8.64
CA GLN A 50 -11.44 20.40 -8.43
C GLN A 50 -11.38 20.77 -6.94
N ALA A 51 -11.92 19.90 -6.07
CA ALA A 51 -11.85 20.06 -4.63
C ALA A 51 -10.40 20.13 -4.14
N LEU A 52 -9.54 19.24 -4.61
CA LEU A 52 -8.11 19.26 -4.28
C LEU A 52 -7.43 20.57 -4.69
N VAL A 53 -7.66 21.05 -5.92
CA VAL A 53 -7.04 22.31 -6.39
C VAL A 53 -7.47 23.49 -5.52
N ARG A 54 -8.76 23.56 -5.15
CA ARG A 54 -9.30 24.61 -4.27
C ARG A 54 -8.72 24.52 -2.86
N GLU A 55 -8.84 23.37 -2.21
CA GLU A 55 -8.41 23.16 -0.82
C GLU A 55 -6.89 23.36 -0.65
N ILE A 56 -6.09 22.85 -1.59
CA ILE A 56 -4.63 23.07 -1.57
C ILE A 56 -4.30 24.57 -1.64
N ALA A 57 -4.99 25.32 -2.50
CA ALA A 57 -4.75 26.76 -2.62
C ALA A 57 -5.23 27.54 -1.39
N GLU A 58 -6.36 27.14 -0.79
CA GLU A 58 -6.93 27.76 0.41
C GLU A 58 -6.04 27.52 1.64
N GLU A 59 -5.62 26.27 1.88
CA GLU A 59 -4.89 25.89 3.10
C GLU A 59 -3.39 26.17 3.03
N THR A 60 -2.77 25.96 1.85
CA THR A 60 -1.30 25.93 1.70
C THR A 60 -0.74 27.04 0.82
N GLY A 61 -1.61 27.67 0.03
CA GLY A 61 -1.22 28.66 -0.98
C GLY A 61 -0.54 28.14 -2.23
N LEU A 62 -0.34 26.83 -2.34
CA LEU A 62 0.19 26.19 -3.52
C LEU A 62 -0.84 26.16 -4.66
N ARG A 63 -0.34 26.14 -5.90
CA ARG A 63 -1.16 25.89 -7.09
C ARG A 63 -0.80 24.55 -7.68
N VAL A 64 -1.81 23.79 -8.09
CA VAL A 64 -1.65 22.44 -8.66
C VAL A 64 -2.43 22.35 -9.96
N PRO A 65 -1.82 21.93 -11.08
CA PRO A 65 -2.56 21.57 -12.28
C PRO A 65 -3.35 20.28 -12.05
N ALA A 66 -4.68 20.32 -12.25
CA ALA A 66 -5.59 19.23 -11.91
C ALA A 66 -5.25 17.89 -12.61
N GLU A 67 -4.69 17.96 -13.82
CA GLU A 67 -4.27 16.82 -14.64
C GLU A 67 -3.03 16.09 -14.11
N THR A 68 -2.28 16.72 -13.19
CA THR A 68 -1.10 16.11 -12.56
C THR A 68 -1.46 15.26 -11.34
N LEU A 69 -2.72 15.32 -10.90
CA LEU A 69 -3.19 14.54 -9.77
C LEU A 69 -3.37 13.08 -10.18
N GLU A 70 -2.78 12.17 -9.41
CA GLU A 70 -2.92 10.73 -9.58
C GLU A 70 -3.53 10.06 -8.34
N PRO A 71 -4.41 9.05 -8.48
CA PRO A 71 -5.02 8.38 -7.33
C PRO A 71 -4.00 7.54 -6.55
N VAL A 72 -4.02 7.63 -5.22
CA VAL A 72 -3.16 6.85 -4.32
C VAL A 72 -3.94 5.71 -3.69
N ILE A 73 -4.99 6.03 -2.93
CA ILE A 73 -5.82 5.07 -2.20
C ILE A 73 -7.17 5.71 -1.85
N GLY A 74 -8.23 4.91 -1.81
CA GLY A 74 -9.53 5.30 -1.27
C GLY A 74 -9.79 4.60 0.06
N ILE A 75 -10.15 5.34 1.12
CA ILE A 75 -10.32 4.79 2.47
C ILE A 75 -11.70 5.11 3.02
N ARG A 76 -12.47 4.08 3.38
CA ARG A 76 -13.76 4.24 4.08
C ARG A 76 -13.62 3.99 5.57
N HIS A 77 -13.93 5.01 6.37
CA HIS A 77 -13.92 4.94 7.83
C HIS A 77 -15.32 5.23 8.41
N ASP A 78 -15.74 4.42 9.40
CA ASP A 78 -17.00 4.63 10.12
C ASP A 78 -16.65 5.01 11.56
N TYR A 79 -16.91 6.28 11.92
CA TYR A 79 -16.69 6.81 13.28
C TYR A 79 -17.85 6.48 14.24
N GLY A 80 -18.84 5.70 13.79
CA GLY A 80 -20.07 5.40 14.51
C GLY A 80 -21.16 6.43 14.21
N ASP A 81 -20.87 7.71 14.44
CA ASP A 81 -21.77 8.84 14.20
C ASP A 81 -21.85 9.27 12.72
N LYS A 82 -20.73 9.15 11.99
CA LYS A 82 -20.60 9.51 10.57
C LYS A 82 -19.70 8.54 9.80
N GLN A 83 -19.91 8.49 8.50
CA GLN A 83 -19.05 7.75 7.58
C GLN A 83 -18.25 8.72 6.74
N VAL A 84 -16.96 8.45 6.57
CA VAL A 84 -16.04 9.28 5.80
C VAL A 84 -15.41 8.42 4.71
N PHE A 85 -15.38 8.95 3.49
CA PHE A 85 -14.58 8.43 2.39
C PHE A 85 -13.45 9.41 2.11
N LEU A 86 -12.21 9.00 2.42
CA LEU A 86 -11.00 9.74 2.08
C LEU A 86 -10.57 9.30 0.69
N ASP A 87 -10.58 10.24 -0.25
CA ASP A 87 -10.19 10.04 -1.65
C ASP A 87 -8.83 10.71 -1.85
N VAL A 88 -7.77 9.89 -1.83
CA VAL A 88 -6.40 10.36 -1.67
C VAL A 88 -5.70 10.40 -3.01
N TRP A 89 -5.18 11.56 -3.37
CA TRP A 89 -4.48 11.81 -4.62
C TRP A 89 -3.13 12.43 -4.36
N GLN A 90 -2.18 12.20 -5.27
CA GLN A 90 -0.84 12.76 -5.18
C GLN A 90 -0.51 13.65 -6.38
N THR A 91 0.38 14.62 -6.16
CA THR A 91 1.02 15.40 -7.23
C THR A 91 2.46 15.72 -6.84
N ALA A 92 3.33 15.83 -7.84
CA ALA A 92 4.68 16.37 -7.69
C ALA A 92 4.84 17.73 -8.40
N SER A 93 3.74 18.31 -8.88
CA SER A 93 3.72 19.50 -9.75
C SER A 93 3.12 20.72 -9.06
N ALA A 94 3.20 20.78 -7.73
CA ALA A 94 2.72 21.92 -6.97
C ALA A 94 3.69 23.11 -7.08
N GLU A 95 3.15 24.27 -7.45
CA GLU A 95 3.86 25.53 -7.64
C GLU A 95 3.69 26.47 -6.44
N GLY A 96 4.75 27.23 -6.14
CA GLY A 96 4.78 28.18 -5.03
C GLY A 96 5.49 27.64 -3.79
N GLU A 97 5.45 28.44 -2.72
CA GLU A 97 5.93 28.08 -1.39
C GLU A 97 4.74 27.77 -0.48
N ALA A 98 4.87 26.69 0.30
CA ALA A 98 3.82 26.24 1.18
C ALA A 98 3.78 27.09 2.46
N GLU A 99 2.60 27.61 2.79
CA GLU A 99 2.35 28.39 3.99
C GLU A 99 1.02 27.95 4.60
N GLY A 100 0.95 27.80 5.92
CA GLY A 100 -0.33 27.51 6.58
C GLY A 100 -1.20 28.75 6.64
N ARG A 101 -2.13 28.88 5.68
CA ARG A 101 -3.01 30.04 5.52
C ARG A 101 -4.12 30.15 6.56
N GLU A 102 -4.27 29.13 7.40
CA GLU A 102 -5.17 29.10 8.55
C GLU A 102 -4.41 29.27 9.88
N GLY A 103 -3.13 29.66 9.82
CA GLY A 103 -2.27 29.81 11.00
C GLY A 103 -1.70 28.49 11.53
N GLN A 104 -1.77 27.42 10.74
CA GLN A 104 -1.19 26.12 11.04
C GLN A 104 0.28 26.04 10.62
N PRO A 105 1.17 25.40 11.41
CA PRO A 105 2.51 25.13 10.93
C PRO A 105 2.47 24.02 9.87
N VAL A 106 3.32 24.16 8.85
CA VAL A 106 3.50 23.20 7.75
C VAL A 106 4.92 22.65 7.75
N PHE A 107 5.06 21.39 7.33
CA PHE A 107 6.30 20.62 7.38
C PHE A 107 6.48 19.83 6.09
N TRP A 108 7.72 19.68 5.64
CA TRP A 108 8.10 18.76 4.57
C TRP A 108 8.81 17.55 5.18
N LEU A 109 8.07 16.43 5.28
CA LEU A 109 8.52 15.19 5.94
C LEU A 109 8.71 14.07 4.92
N THR A 110 9.71 13.21 5.09
CA THR A 110 9.81 11.99 4.27
C THR A 110 8.73 10.98 4.67
N PRO A 111 8.37 10.01 3.79
CA PRO A 111 7.44 8.94 4.17
C PRO A 111 7.84 8.22 5.46
N GLU A 112 9.12 8.04 5.73
CA GLU A 112 9.67 7.36 6.92
C GLU A 112 9.47 8.16 8.21
N GLU A 113 9.41 9.49 8.13
CA GLU A 113 9.16 10.37 9.27
C GLU A 113 7.67 10.38 9.70
N LEU A 114 6.76 9.90 8.86
CA LEU A 114 5.31 9.86 9.15
C LEU A 114 4.97 8.71 10.11
N ARG A 115 4.71 9.00 11.38
CA ARG A 115 4.36 7.96 12.38
C ARG A 115 2.85 7.81 12.53
N ASP A 116 2.36 6.57 12.60
CA ASP A 116 0.92 6.24 12.65
C ASP A 116 0.19 6.90 13.84
N GLU A 117 0.90 7.18 14.93
CA GLU A 117 0.41 7.82 16.15
C GLU A 117 0.26 9.33 16.06
N ASP A 118 0.97 9.98 15.13
CA ASP A 118 0.90 11.44 14.95
C ASP A 118 -0.32 11.86 14.11
N PHE A 119 -1.03 10.88 13.51
CA PHE A 119 -2.15 11.10 12.59
C PHE A 119 -3.45 10.46 13.10
N PRO A 120 -4.62 10.93 12.61
CA PRO A 120 -5.87 10.22 12.79
C PRO A 120 -5.79 8.76 12.31
N ALA A 121 -6.49 7.84 12.98
CA ALA A 121 -6.45 6.41 12.63
C ALA A 121 -6.86 6.12 11.16
N ALA A 122 -7.73 6.95 10.58
CA ALA A 122 -8.16 6.84 9.19
C ALA A 122 -7.04 7.14 8.17
N ASN A 123 -5.96 7.82 8.59
CA ASN A 123 -4.86 8.22 7.71
C ASN A 123 -3.72 7.20 7.67
N ARG A 124 -3.66 6.24 8.62
CA ARG A 124 -2.62 5.20 8.65
C ARG A 124 -2.49 4.42 7.33
N PRO A 125 -3.58 4.05 6.63
CA PRO A 125 -3.46 3.39 5.34
C PRO A 125 -2.84 4.27 4.25
N ILE A 126 -2.95 5.60 4.36
CA ILE A 126 -2.28 6.56 3.47
C ILE A 126 -0.76 6.46 3.67
N ILE A 127 -0.31 6.54 4.93
CA ILE A 127 1.11 6.43 5.28
C ILE A 127 1.70 5.12 4.76
N ARG A 128 0.96 4.02 4.91
CA ARG A 128 1.36 2.70 4.37
C ARG A 128 1.44 2.72 2.85
N ALA A 129 0.43 3.24 2.15
CA ALA A 129 0.40 3.33 0.69
C ALA A 129 1.61 4.11 0.13
N LEU A 130 2.01 5.19 0.82
CA LEU A 130 3.15 6.04 0.44
C LEU A 130 4.52 5.36 0.59
N ARG A 131 4.62 4.33 1.44
CA ARG A 131 5.82 3.52 1.66
C ARG A 131 5.86 2.25 0.83
N LEU A 132 4.89 2.08 -0.08
CA LEU A 132 4.71 0.87 -0.85
C LEU A 132 4.94 1.15 -2.34
N PRO A 133 5.69 0.28 -3.04
CA PRO A 133 5.89 0.43 -4.48
C PRO A 133 4.59 0.14 -5.25
N ARG A 134 4.55 0.50 -6.53
CA ARG A 134 3.41 0.15 -7.42
C ARG A 134 3.47 -1.29 -7.94
N THR A 135 4.59 -1.96 -7.74
CA THR A 135 4.83 -3.33 -8.19
C THR A 135 5.38 -4.16 -7.03
N LEU A 136 4.76 -5.29 -6.77
CA LEU A 136 5.22 -6.31 -5.82
C LEU A 136 5.68 -7.56 -6.59
N HIS A 137 6.97 -7.84 -6.51
CA HIS A 137 7.61 -8.94 -7.23
C HIS A 137 7.50 -10.23 -6.40
N ILE A 138 6.85 -11.27 -6.91
CA ILE A 138 6.71 -12.55 -6.19
C ILE A 138 7.50 -13.63 -6.93
N THR A 139 8.40 -14.34 -6.24
CA THR A 139 9.12 -15.45 -6.87
C THR A 139 8.19 -16.65 -7.09
N GLY A 140 8.44 -17.42 -8.14
CA GLY A 140 7.64 -18.60 -8.50
C GLY A 140 8.22 -19.93 -7.99
N SER A 141 7.66 -21.02 -8.51
CA SER A 141 8.19 -22.37 -8.27
C SER A 141 9.62 -22.51 -8.80
N LEU A 142 10.39 -23.38 -8.14
CA LEU A 142 11.77 -23.68 -8.46
C LEU A 142 11.92 -25.20 -8.67
N ALA A 143 12.71 -25.62 -9.65
CA ALA A 143 12.90 -27.03 -9.96
C ALA A 143 13.94 -27.73 -9.04
N GLY A 144 14.82 -26.97 -8.38
CA GLY A 144 15.80 -27.51 -7.42
C GLY A 144 16.77 -26.46 -6.86
N PRO A 145 17.64 -26.84 -5.90
CA PRO A 145 18.67 -25.95 -5.37
C PRO A 145 19.73 -25.62 -6.44
N GLY A 146 20.26 -24.39 -6.44
CA GLY A 146 21.23 -23.89 -7.42
C GLY A 146 20.62 -23.16 -8.62
N GLU A 147 19.63 -23.75 -9.31
CA GLU A 147 18.89 -23.06 -10.39
C GLU A 147 18.15 -21.83 -9.84
N GLY A 148 17.53 -21.97 -8.66
CA GLY A 148 16.78 -20.88 -8.07
C GLY A 148 17.62 -19.71 -7.58
N GLU A 149 18.84 -19.97 -7.15
CA GLU A 149 19.80 -18.93 -6.76
C GLU A 149 20.24 -18.13 -7.99
N CYS A 150 20.62 -18.82 -9.08
CA CYS A 150 21.02 -18.18 -10.33
C CYS A 150 19.87 -17.37 -10.96
N ARG A 151 18.66 -17.95 -11.00
CA ARG A 151 17.47 -17.24 -11.52
C ARG A 151 17.13 -16.02 -10.69
N LEU A 152 17.18 -16.12 -9.36
CA LEU A 152 16.92 -15.00 -8.47
C LEU A 152 17.97 -13.91 -8.60
N ASP A 153 19.25 -14.25 -8.70
CA ASP A 153 20.31 -13.28 -8.96
C ASP A 153 20.06 -12.50 -10.27
N GLN A 154 19.75 -13.20 -11.36
CA GLN A 154 19.43 -12.58 -12.65
C GLN A 154 18.16 -11.71 -12.59
N ALA A 155 17.15 -12.13 -11.84
CA ALA A 155 15.91 -11.37 -11.67
C ALA A 155 16.14 -10.10 -10.86
N LEU A 156 16.88 -10.19 -9.75
CA LEU A 156 17.22 -9.05 -8.89
C LEU A 156 18.05 -7.99 -9.61
N GLN A 157 18.92 -8.38 -10.56
CA GLN A 157 19.66 -7.42 -11.40
C GLN A 157 18.74 -6.51 -12.24
N ARG A 158 17.48 -6.90 -12.47
CA ARG A 158 16.49 -6.12 -13.23
C ARG A 158 15.58 -5.28 -12.35
N VAL A 159 15.61 -5.49 -11.03
CA VAL A 159 14.78 -4.79 -10.05
C VAL A 159 15.66 -3.77 -9.33
N THR A 160 15.47 -2.50 -9.63
CA THR A 160 16.25 -1.41 -9.03
C THR A 160 15.62 -0.86 -7.76
N ASP A 161 14.31 -1.03 -7.59
CA ASP A 161 13.53 -0.54 -6.45
C ASP A 161 12.27 -1.39 -6.27
N GLY A 162 11.73 -1.41 -5.05
CA GLY A 162 10.45 -2.02 -4.72
C GLY A 162 10.57 -3.17 -3.71
N LEU A 163 9.61 -4.10 -3.77
CA LEU A 163 9.49 -5.18 -2.80
C LEU A 163 9.48 -6.54 -3.53
N VAL A 164 10.25 -7.49 -3.00
CA VAL A 164 10.33 -8.88 -3.46
C VAL A 164 9.82 -9.81 -2.37
N VAL A 165 8.78 -10.58 -2.67
CA VAL A 165 8.26 -11.67 -1.85
C VAL A 165 8.91 -12.98 -2.28
N LEU A 166 9.76 -13.53 -1.41
CA LEU A 166 10.45 -14.80 -1.64
C LEU A 166 9.51 -15.97 -1.38
N ARG A 167 8.69 -16.32 -2.37
CA ARG A 167 7.84 -17.50 -2.40
C ARG A 167 8.51 -18.62 -3.20
N ALA A 168 8.73 -19.77 -2.58
CA ALA A 168 9.33 -20.93 -3.26
C ALA A 168 8.55 -22.21 -2.91
N PRO A 169 7.38 -22.43 -3.53
CA PRO A 169 6.58 -23.63 -3.26
C PRO A 169 7.39 -24.87 -3.67
N GLY A 170 7.35 -25.90 -2.83
CA GLY A 170 8.02 -27.19 -3.09
C GLY A 170 9.48 -27.27 -2.66
N LEU A 171 10.13 -26.17 -2.27
CA LEU A 171 11.45 -26.25 -1.63
C LEU A 171 11.34 -26.76 -0.19
N VAL A 172 12.30 -27.57 0.23
CA VAL A 172 12.45 -27.95 1.65
C VAL A 172 13.01 -26.78 2.47
N PRO A 173 12.78 -26.72 3.79
CA PRO A 173 13.16 -25.58 4.63
C PRO A 173 14.63 -25.15 4.50
N GLU A 174 15.56 -26.11 4.42
CA GLU A 174 17.00 -25.84 4.30
C GLU A 174 17.34 -25.13 2.98
N GLN A 175 16.66 -25.51 1.89
CA GLN A 175 16.83 -24.87 0.58
C GLN A 175 16.21 -23.47 0.57
N TYR A 176 15.06 -23.31 1.21
CA TYR A 176 14.42 -22.00 1.36
C TYR A 176 15.31 -21.02 2.13
N ARG A 177 15.91 -21.45 3.25
CA ARG A 177 16.86 -20.64 4.04
C ARG A 177 18.07 -20.18 3.23
N ARG A 178 18.61 -21.05 2.38
CA ARG A 178 19.71 -20.69 1.47
C ARG A 178 19.30 -19.61 0.48
N LEU A 179 18.11 -19.72 -0.11
CA LEU A 179 17.55 -18.72 -1.02
C LEU A 179 17.35 -17.37 -0.31
N VAL A 180 16.81 -17.37 0.90
CA VAL A 180 16.62 -16.17 1.72
C VAL A 180 17.95 -15.50 2.02
N SER A 181 18.93 -16.26 2.52
CA SER A 181 20.27 -15.73 2.85
C SER A 181 20.93 -15.07 1.64
N MET A 182 20.83 -15.69 0.46
CA MET A 182 21.37 -15.14 -0.78
C MET A 182 20.65 -13.85 -1.19
N ALA A 183 19.31 -13.81 -1.14
CA ALA A 183 18.55 -12.61 -1.48
C ALA A 183 18.86 -11.44 -0.54
N LEU A 184 18.91 -11.68 0.79
CA LEU A 184 19.26 -10.65 1.77
C LEU A 184 20.67 -10.10 1.51
N ALA A 185 21.65 -10.97 1.28
CA ALA A 185 23.02 -10.55 0.95
C ALA A 185 23.09 -9.72 -0.34
N ARG A 186 22.28 -10.04 -1.35
CA ARG A 186 22.23 -9.29 -2.61
C ARG A 186 21.49 -7.95 -2.51
N CYS A 187 20.44 -7.90 -1.70
CA CYS A 187 19.65 -6.69 -1.51
C CYS A 187 20.19 -5.77 -0.41
N SER A 188 21.17 -6.21 0.37
CA SER A 188 21.81 -5.40 1.40
C SER A 188 22.34 -4.08 0.84
N GLY A 189 21.79 -2.96 1.33
CA GLY A 189 22.17 -1.60 0.90
C GLY A 189 21.56 -1.17 -0.45
N SER A 190 20.67 -1.97 -1.04
CA SER A 190 19.87 -1.55 -2.19
C SER A 190 18.52 -0.97 -1.73
N SER A 191 17.76 -0.41 -2.67
CA SER A 191 16.37 0.04 -2.47
C SER A 191 15.34 -1.09 -2.57
N VAL A 192 15.78 -2.34 -2.77
CA VAL A 192 14.88 -3.49 -2.92
C VAL A 192 14.67 -4.16 -1.57
N GLY A 193 13.46 -4.07 -1.03
CA GLY A 193 13.09 -4.75 0.20
C GLY A 193 12.73 -6.22 -0.02
N VAL A 194 13.13 -7.08 0.93
CA VAL A 194 12.94 -8.53 0.90
C VAL A 194 11.89 -8.96 1.92
N MET A 195 10.81 -9.56 1.44
CA MET A 195 9.71 -10.10 2.23
C MET A 195 9.78 -11.64 2.24
N LEU A 196 9.71 -12.23 3.44
CA LEU A 196 9.72 -13.69 3.60
C LEU A 196 8.30 -14.23 3.45
N HIS A 197 8.09 -15.24 2.60
CA HIS A 197 6.78 -15.87 2.46
C HIS A 197 6.66 -17.10 3.35
N GLY A 198 5.83 -17.04 4.40
CA GLY A 198 5.64 -18.16 5.31
C GLY A 198 5.04 -17.74 6.64
N GLY A 199 5.41 -18.44 7.71
CA GLY A 199 4.95 -18.15 9.07
C GLY A 199 5.93 -17.28 9.88
N PRO A 200 5.51 -16.77 11.06
CA PRO A 200 6.28 -15.79 11.83
C PRO A 200 7.65 -16.26 12.33
N ALA A 201 7.84 -17.58 12.48
CA ALA A 201 9.11 -18.16 12.93
C ALA A 201 10.30 -17.79 12.01
N LEU A 202 10.05 -17.50 10.73
CA LEU A 202 11.10 -17.09 9.78
C LEU A 202 11.79 -15.79 10.18
N LEU A 203 11.06 -14.83 10.76
CA LEU A 203 11.64 -13.54 11.15
C LEU A 203 12.52 -13.64 12.40
N SER A 204 12.37 -14.69 13.21
CA SER A 204 13.30 -14.96 14.31
C SER A 204 14.65 -15.46 13.79
N GLU A 205 14.67 -16.06 12.60
CA GLU A 205 15.87 -16.56 11.94
C GLU A 205 16.54 -15.50 11.05
N PHE A 206 15.75 -14.64 10.41
CA PHE A 206 16.21 -13.62 9.46
C PHE A 206 15.72 -12.24 9.86
N THR A 207 16.38 -11.66 10.86
CA THR A 207 16.01 -10.35 11.40
C THR A 207 16.33 -9.19 10.44
N GLU A 208 17.18 -9.41 9.42
CA GLU A 208 17.49 -8.39 8.42
C GLU A 208 16.43 -8.25 7.33
N ALA A 209 15.44 -9.15 7.26
CA ALA A 209 14.37 -9.05 6.28
C ALA A 209 13.43 -7.88 6.56
N ASP A 210 12.98 -7.18 5.52
CA ASP A 210 12.05 -6.06 5.61
C ASP A 210 10.67 -6.44 6.15
N GLY A 211 10.31 -7.72 6.02
CA GLY A 211 9.04 -8.18 6.57
C GLY A 211 8.62 -9.60 6.21
N LEU A 212 7.39 -9.88 6.59
CA LEU A 212 6.73 -11.17 6.40
C LEU A 212 5.52 -11.02 5.48
N HIS A 213 5.39 -11.93 4.53
CA HIS A 213 4.20 -12.10 3.72
C HIS A 213 3.51 -13.42 4.10
N LEU A 214 2.35 -13.32 4.72
CA LEU A 214 1.58 -14.49 5.15
C LEU A 214 0.78 -15.07 3.98
N PRO A 215 0.93 -16.37 3.66
CA PRO A 215 -0.10 -17.05 2.89
C PRO A 215 -1.38 -17.16 3.74
N TRP A 216 -2.55 -17.24 3.08
CA TRP A 216 -3.84 -17.25 3.77
C TRP A 216 -3.92 -18.28 4.91
N ARG A 217 -3.42 -19.51 4.68
CA ARG A 217 -3.40 -20.61 5.66
C ARG A 217 -2.69 -20.30 6.99
N GLU A 218 -1.76 -19.34 6.99
CA GLU A 218 -1.10 -18.85 8.20
C GLU A 218 -1.92 -17.70 8.81
N ALA A 219 -2.37 -16.76 7.98
CA ALA A 219 -3.13 -15.59 8.43
C ALA A 219 -4.47 -15.94 9.11
N GLU A 220 -5.16 -16.99 8.66
CA GLU A 220 -6.45 -17.42 9.21
C GLU A 220 -6.35 -17.94 10.66
N ARG A 221 -5.16 -18.39 11.07
CA ARG A 221 -4.91 -18.98 12.39
C ARG A 221 -4.50 -17.96 13.44
N LEU A 222 -4.21 -16.73 13.03
CA LEU A 222 -3.70 -15.68 13.89
C LEU A 222 -4.83 -14.79 14.40
N SER A 223 -4.75 -14.40 15.68
CA SER A 223 -5.69 -13.48 16.32
C SER A 223 -5.21 -12.03 16.35
N GLY A 224 -3.94 -11.77 16.05
CA GLY A 224 -3.32 -10.45 16.09
C GLY A 224 -2.04 -10.39 15.29
N ARG A 225 -1.46 -9.18 15.16
CA ARG A 225 -0.23 -8.94 14.39
C ARG A 225 0.90 -9.85 14.89
N PRO A 226 1.49 -10.72 14.05
CA PRO A 226 2.51 -11.66 14.49
C PRO A 226 3.95 -11.11 14.41
N VAL A 227 4.11 -9.84 14.07
CA VAL A 227 5.41 -9.18 13.88
C VAL A 227 5.43 -7.85 14.62
N ALA A 228 6.62 -7.33 14.91
CA ALA A 228 6.77 -6.01 15.52
C ALA A 228 6.15 -4.90 14.65
N GLY A 229 5.80 -3.77 15.27
CA GLY A 229 5.11 -2.67 14.57
C GLY A 229 5.91 -2.05 13.43
N ASN A 230 7.24 -2.10 13.51
CA ASN A 230 8.16 -1.59 12.49
C ASN A 230 8.51 -2.61 11.39
N VAL A 231 8.08 -3.88 11.52
CA VAL A 231 8.34 -4.92 10.53
C VAL A 231 7.15 -5.01 9.58
N ARG A 232 7.37 -4.97 8.27
CA ARG A 232 6.27 -4.95 7.29
C ARG A 232 5.52 -6.28 7.28
N LEU A 233 4.20 -6.23 7.13
CA LEU A 233 3.31 -7.39 7.08
C LEU A 233 2.42 -7.34 5.83
N GLY A 234 2.58 -8.32 4.96
CA GLY A 234 1.68 -8.57 3.82
C GLY A 234 0.81 -9.80 4.04
N VAL A 235 -0.39 -9.83 3.45
CA VAL A 235 -1.28 -11.00 3.50
C VAL A 235 -1.84 -11.33 2.13
N SER A 236 -1.74 -12.60 1.72
CA SER A 236 -2.47 -13.14 0.56
C SER A 236 -3.95 -13.30 0.87
N CYS A 237 -4.81 -12.70 0.05
CA CYS A 237 -6.26 -12.68 0.21
C CYS A 237 -6.97 -13.07 -1.10
N HIS A 238 -8.18 -13.61 -0.96
CA HIS A 238 -9.03 -14.10 -2.04
C HIS A 238 -10.49 -13.65 -1.90
N SER A 239 -10.85 -12.97 -0.81
CA SER A 239 -12.23 -12.52 -0.55
C SER A 239 -12.29 -11.33 0.42
N ALA A 240 -13.48 -10.72 0.56
CA ALA A 240 -13.73 -9.64 1.50
C ALA A 240 -13.47 -10.04 2.97
N GLU A 241 -13.75 -11.30 3.33
CA GLU A 241 -13.51 -11.79 4.69
C GLU A 241 -12.02 -11.87 4.99
N GLN A 242 -11.23 -12.30 4.01
CA GLN A 242 -9.78 -12.40 4.13
C GLN A 242 -9.13 -11.00 4.23
N LEU A 243 -9.63 -10.02 3.46
CA LEU A 243 -9.21 -8.63 3.60
C LEU A 243 -9.51 -8.08 5.01
N ARG A 244 -10.71 -8.33 5.55
CA ARG A 244 -11.05 -7.95 6.93
C ARG A 244 -10.17 -8.65 7.98
N GLN A 245 -9.71 -9.87 7.72
CA GLN A 245 -8.73 -10.54 8.58
C GLN A 245 -7.36 -9.86 8.47
N ALA A 246 -6.88 -9.53 7.26
CA ALA A 246 -5.62 -8.80 7.08
C ALA A 246 -5.64 -7.45 7.81
N GLU A 247 -6.77 -6.72 7.75
CA GLU A 247 -6.99 -5.49 8.52
C GLU A 247 -6.89 -5.72 10.03
N ARG A 248 -7.53 -6.78 10.55
CA ARG A 248 -7.48 -7.13 11.99
C ARG A 248 -6.08 -7.51 12.45
N LEU A 249 -5.29 -8.15 11.59
CA LEU A 249 -3.88 -8.43 11.83
C LEU A 249 -3.00 -7.17 11.72
N GLY A 250 -3.59 -6.04 11.33
CA GLY A 250 -2.89 -4.78 11.15
C GLY A 250 -1.96 -4.78 9.95
N ALA A 251 -2.19 -5.62 8.93
CA ALA A 251 -1.32 -5.74 7.77
C ALA A 251 -1.08 -4.38 7.07
N ASP A 252 0.13 -4.24 6.54
CA ASP A 252 0.56 -3.03 5.82
C ASP A 252 0.04 -3.02 4.39
N TYR A 253 -0.16 -4.21 3.82
CA TYR A 253 -0.83 -4.40 2.53
C TYR A 253 -1.47 -5.78 2.43
N ALA A 254 -2.39 -5.92 1.49
CA ALA A 254 -2.90 -7.20 1.04
C ALA A 254 -2.61 -7.42 -0.45
N VAL A 255 -2.59 -8.68 -0.85
CA VAL A 255 -2.57 -9.08 -2.25
C VAL A 255 -3.87 -9.83 -2.54
N LEU A 256 -4.62 -9.41 -3.56
CA LEU A 256 -5.93 -9.94 -3.89
C LEU A 256 -5.91 -10.59 -5.29
N GLY A 257 -6.23 -11.88 -5.36
CA GLY A 257 -6.28 -12.59 -6.65
C GLY A 257 -6.84 -14.02 -6.56
N PRO A 258 -6.85 -14.77 -7.68
CA PRO A 258 -6.46 -14.31 -9.02
C PRO A 258 -7.52 -13.37 -9.63
N VAL A 259 -7.09 -12.20 -10.12
CA VAL A 259 -7.96 -11.23 -10.81
C VAL A 259 -8.17 -11.64 -12.27
N LEU A 260 -7.11 -12.07 -12.95
CA LEU A 260 -7.13 -12.58 -14.32
C LEU A 260 -6.56 -14.01 -14.38
N PRO A 261 -6.81 -14.75 -15.49
CA PRO A 261 -6.25 -16.07 -15.68
C PRO A 261 -4.73 -16.07 -15.57
N THR A 262 -4.16 -17.09 -14.95
CA THR A 262 -2.72 -17.17 -14.68
C THR A 262 -2.16 -18.56 -14.96
N ALA A 263 -0.94 -18.61 -15.50
CA ALA A 263 -0.21 -19.86 -15.70
C ALA A 263 0.14 -20.56 -14.38
N SER A 264 0.17 -19.84 -13.25
CA SER A 264 0.45 -20.44 -11.93
C SER A 264 -0.73 -21.28 -11.40
N HIS A 265 -1.95 -21.00 -11.85
CA HIS A 265 -3.20 -21.65 -11.45
C HIS A 265 -4.15 -21.77 -12.66
N PRO A 266 -3.84 -22.65 -13.63
CA PRO A 266 -4.58 -22.73 -14.89
C PRO A 266 -5.98 -23.32 -14.69
N GLY A 267 -7.01 -22.67 -15.25
CA GLY A 267 -8.39 -23.15 -15.25
C GLY A 267 -9.17 -22.86 -13.96
N GLU A 268 -8.55 -22.26 -12.95
CA GLU A 268 -9.25 -21.82 -11.74
C GLU A 268 -10.11 -20.56 -12.00
N PRO A 269 -11.27 -20.42 -11.33
CA PRO A 269 -12.09 -19.21 -11.42
C PRO A 269 -11.31 -17.95 -11.03
N THR A 270 -11.60 -16.84 -11.69
CA THR A 270 -10.95 -15.55 -11.43
C THR A 270 -11.96 -14.52 -10.95
N LEU A 271 -11.52 -13.54 -10.15
CA LEU A 271 -12.36 -12.46 -9.65
C LEU A 271 -12.87 -11.54 -10.77
N GLY A 272 -12.00 -11.21 -11.73
CA GLY A 272 -12.25 -10.12 -12.68
C GLY A 272 -12.06 -8.74 -12.06
N TRP A 273 -11.95 -7.71 -12.92
CA TRP A 273 -11.70 -6.34 -12.49
C TRP A 273 -12.86 -5.71 -11.72
N GLU A 274 -14.10 -6.06 -12.04
CA GLU A 274 -15.29 -5.54 -11.36
C GLU A 274 -15.36 -6.00 -9.90
N ALA A 275 -15.18 -7.30 -9.65
CA ALA A 275 -15.14 -7.81 -8.27
C ALA A 275 -13.91 -7.29 -7.51
N PHE A 276 -12.77 -7.12 -8.20
CA PHE A 276 -11.59 -6.48 -7.61
C PHE A 276 -11.90 -5.06 -7.11
N GLU A 277 -12.51 -4.21 -7.94
CA GLU A 277 -12.91 -2.84 -7.57
C GLU A 277 -13.84 -2.84 -6.36
N GLN A 278 -14.89 -3.68 -6.35
CA GLN A 278 -15.84 -3.76 -5.24
C GLN A 278 -15.16 -4.16 -3.92
N LEU A 279 -14.23 -5.12 -3.97
CA LEU A 279 -13.50 -5.60 -2.80
C LEU A 279 -12.51 -4.55 -2.28
N VAL A 280 -11.77 -3.90 -3.17
CA VAL A 280 -10.81 -2.86 -2.83
C VAL A 280 -11.49 -1.62 -2.26
N ALA A 281 -12.64 -1.22 -2.82
CA ALA A 281 -13.43 -0.12 -2.30
C ALA A 281 -13.88 -0.33 -0.84
N ALA A 282 -14.03 -1.59 -0.40
CA ALA A 282 -14.38 -1.92 0.99
C ALA A 282 -13.17 -2.08 1.92
N ALA A 283 -11.96 -2.19 1.35
CA ALA A 283 -10.74 -2.44 2.09
C ALA A 283 -10.24 -1.17 2.81
N ARG A 284 -9.57 -1.36 3.95
CA ARG A 284 -8.97 -0.29 4.78
C ARG A 284 -7.44 -0.35 4.82
N LEU A 285 -6.85 -1.02 3.85
CA LEU A 285 -5.41 -1.12 3.65
C LEU A 285 -5.08 -1.14 2.15
N PRO A 286 -3.84 -0.80 1.75
CA PRO A 286 -3.38 -0.95 0.38
C PRO A 286 -3.57 -2.38 -0.15
N VAL A 287 -4.13 -2.52 -1.36
CA VAL A 287 -4.37 -3.83 -2.00
C VAL A 287 -3.70 -3.89 -3.37
N TYR A 288 -2.87 -4.89 -3.60
CA TYR A 288 -2.33 -5.21 -4.94
C TYR A 288 -3.23 -6.20 -5.67
N ALA A 289 -3.45 -5.98 -6.97
CA ALA A 289 -4.04 -6.98 -7.85
C ALA A 289 -3.04 -8.10 -8.13
N LEU A 290 -3.44 -9.37 -8.03
CA LEU A 290 -2.61 -10.54 -8.33
C LEU A 290 -3.32 -11.48 -9.31
N GLY A 291 -2.53 -12.21 -10.11
CA GLY A 291 -3.02 -13.25 -11.02
C GLY A 291 -3.25 -12.69 -12.42
N GLY A 292 -2.42 -13.12 -13.38
CA GLY A 292 -2.47 -12.67 -14.77
C GLY A 292 -2.04 -11.21 -14.97
N MET A 293 -1.40 -10.59 -13.98
CA MET A 293 -0.95 -9.20 -14.04
C MET A 293 0.23 -9.01 -15.00
N GLN A 294 0.25 -7.83 -15.64
CA GLN A 294 1.29 -7.36 -16.54
C GLN A 294 1.57 -5.88 -16.21
N PRO A 295 2.77 -5.34 -16.50
CA PRO A 295 3.10 -3.95 -16.17
C PRO A 295 2.09 -2.91 -16.67
N GLY A 296 1.46 -3.15 -17.83
CA GLY A 296 0.40 -2.29 -18.36
C GLY A 296 -0.89 -2.22 -17.52
N HIS A 297 -1.07 -3.11 -16.54
CA HIS A 297 -2.23 -3.12 -15.65
C HIS A 297 -2.08 -2.21 -14.41
N ILE A 298 -0.91 -1.60 -14.17
CA ILE A 298 -0.69 -0.74 -13.00
C ILE A 298 -1.70 0.44 -12.98
N ALA A 299 -1.83 1.15 -14.09
CA ALA A 299 -2.75 2.29 -14.19
C ALA A 299 -4.20 1.88 -13.94
N LYS A 300 -4.61 0.72 -14.47
CA LYS A 300 -5.96 0.17 -14.26
C LYS A 300 -6.19 -0.22 -12.80
N ALA A 301 -5.25 -0.94 -12.17
CA ALA A 301 -5.38 -1.32 -10.77
C ALA A 301 -5.53 -0.10 -9.85
N ARG A 302 -4.74 0.96 -10.10
CA ARG A 302 -4.82 2.23 -9.36
C ARG A 302 -6.12 2.99 -9.59
N ALA A 303 -6.60 3.05 -10.82
CA ALA A 303 -7.89 3.68 -11.13
C ALA A 303 -9.07 3.01 -10.39
N LEU A 304 -8.94 1.72 -10.07
CA LEU A 304 -9.93 0.95 -9.30
C LEU A 304 -9.65 0.95 -7.78
N GLY A 305 -8.75 1.84 -7.30
CA GLY A 305 -8.43 2.02 -5.88
C GLY A 305 -7.32 1.10 -5.33
N GLY A 306 -6.70 0.26 -6.16
CA GLY A 306 -5.60 -0.61 -5.76
C GLY A 306 -4.26 0.11 -5.66
N GLN A 307 -3.33 -0.44 -4.87
CA GLN A 307 -1.96 0.05 -4.76
C GLN A 307 -1.17 -0.11 -6.07
N GLY A 308 -1.50 -1.15 -6.83
CA GLY A 308 -0.80 -1.53 -8.06
C GLY A 308 -0.94 -3.03 -8.33
N ILE A 309 0.11 -3.65 -8.86
CA ILE A 309 0.10 -5.07 -9.22
C ILE A 309 1.11 -5.88 -8.41
N ALA A 310 0.77 -7.14 -8.15
CA ALA A 310 1.66 -8.17 -7.67
C ALA A 310 1.72 -9.32 -8.67
N GLY A 311 2.87 -9.98 -8.81
CA GLY A 311 2.93 -11.10 -9.73
C GLY A 311 4.27 -11.80 -9.85
N ILE A 312 4.19 -12.94 -10.53
CA ILE A 312 5.33 -13.83 -10.81
C ILE A 312 5.76 -13.62 -12.27
N GLY A 313 4.86 -13.85 -13.22
CA GLY A 313 5.23 -14.01 -14.63
C GLY A 313 5.78 -12.78 -15.36
N PHE A 314 5.65 -11.56 -14.82
CA PHE A 314 6.22 -10.37 -15.46
C PHE A 314 7.70 -10.12 -15.13
N TRP A 315 8.28 -10.87 -14.18
CA TRP A 315 9.66 -10.66 -13.75
C TRP A 315 10.44 -11.96 -13.45
N TRP A 316 9.74 -13.02 -13.05
CA TRP A 316 10.31 -14.30 -12.62
C TRP A 316 10.33 -15.33 -13.75
#